data_AF-A0A2P7V820-F1
#
_entry.id   AF-A0A2P7V820-F1
#
_cell.length_a   1.000
_cell.length_b   1.000
_cell.length_c   1.000
_cell.angle_alpha   90.00
_cell.angle_beta   90.00
_cell.angle_gamma   90.00
#
_symmetry.space_group_name_H-M   'P 1'
#
loop_
_entity.id
_entity.type
_entity.pdbx_description
1 polymer ?
#
loop_
_entity_poly.entity_id
_entity_poly.type
_entity_poly.pdbx_seq_one_letter_code
_entity_poly.pdbx_strand_id
1 'polypeptide(L)'
;MKRLFQALLAVTLMFSLTLNSNNVSAKSEQEELGVPNQFLDDEQLEEIDAHFENGYQLDSTYISDNLNSYPKPGDVFVSVSNPIIAQSDVPTNIQPALTFSVPIAFDNDPSTIVSLYKVEGKSPVSGKLEIKNNTIYIRPDKTLESNTKYAIEIDKGAIVSTTDSTKSIDKYLTEFVTSNTQAPIVIDVVPYEEETKVDVNAVITIKYDRKVKSGTNEFLLMDENAADVPATVIVNNDTVTIQPNAPLKNNAEYYLAVVQGAVKDTSGNESYKYFSVFSTGTPSDGGSIPKNPEPIDLELGDISIEFE
;
A
#
# COMPACT_ATOMS: atom_id res chain seq x y z
N MET A 1 -0.22 -0.44 -16.65
CA MET A 1 -0.64 0.93 -16.26
C MET A 1 -1.71 1.54 -17.18
N LYS A 2 -1.65 1.43 -18.52
CA LYS A 2 -2.71 1.93 -19.42
C LYS A 2 -4.11 1.30 -19.24
N ARG A 3 -4.21 0.08 -18.70
CA ARG A 3 -5.50 -0.60 -18.45
C ARG A 3 -6.20 -0.19 -17.14
N LEU A 4 -5.49 0.43 -16.19
CA LEU A 4 -6.09 0.92 -14.93
C LEU A 4 -6.71 2.31 -15.09
N PHE A 5 -6.16 3.14 -15.98
CA PHE A 5 -6.67 4.50 -16.24
C PHE A 5 -7.94 4.51 -17.10
N GLN A 6 -8.17 3.49 -17.94
CA GLN A 6 -9.38 3.40 -18.77
C GLN A 6 -10.62 2.93 -17.98
N ALA A 7 -10.44 2.14 -16.92
CA ALA A 7 -11.55 1.72 -16.05
C ALA A 7 -12.11 2.88 -15.22
N LEU A 8 -11.27 3.82 -14.78
CA LEU A 8 -11.70 4.98 -14.00
C LEU A 8 -12.42 6.04 -14.86
N LEU A 9 -12.09 6.13 -16.15
CA LEU A 9 -12.72 7.05 -17.10
C LEU A 9 -14.12 6.57 -17.55
N ALA A 10 -14.33 5.26 -17.67
CA ALA A 10 -15.65 4.69 -18.03
C ALA A 10 -16.69 4.81 -16.91
N VAL A 11 -16.27 4.72 -15.65
CA VAL A 11 -17.16 4.92 -14.48
C VAL A 11 -17.60 6.39 -14.38
N THR A 12 -16.75 7.33 -14.82
CA THR A 12 -17.07 8.76 -14.82
C THR A 12 -18.00 9.14 -15.99
N LEU A 13 -17.88 8.49 -17.17
CA LEU A 13 -18.75 8.78 -18.32
C LEU A 13 -20.18 8.21 -18.20
N MET A 14 -20.38 7.09 -17.51
CA MET A 14 -21.71 6.50 -17.31
C MET A 14 -22.61 7.34 -16.37
N PHE A 15 -22.02 8.19 -15.52
CA PHE A 15 -22.78 9.13 -14.67
C PHE A 15 -23.31 10.34 -15.45
N SER A 16 -22.72 10.66 -16.61
CA SER A 16 -23.12 11.83 -17.42
C SER A 16 -24.25 11.55 -18.41
N LEU A 17 -24.60 10.27 -18.64
CA LEU A 17 -25.65 9.88 -19.61
C LEU A 17 -27.03 9.62 -18.99
N THR A 18 -27.17 9.74 -17.65
CA THR A 18 -28.47 9.62 -16.96
C THR A 18 -29.14 10.95 -16.62
N LEU A 19 -28.59 12.08 -17.09
CA LEU A 19 -29.24 13.40 -17.04
C LEU A 19 -29.35 14.03 -18.43
N ASN A 20 -30.05 13.40 -19.37
CA ASN A 20 -30.67 14.18 -20.45
C ASN A 20 -31.92 13.49 -21.04
N SER A 21 -32.93 13.34 -20.20
CA SER A 21 -34.32 13.23 -20.66
C SER A 21 -35.15 14.06 -19.70
N ASN A 22 -35.02 15.38 -19.77
CA ASN A 22 -36.07 16.33 -19.41
C ASN A 22 -35.63 17.73 -19.86
N ASN A 23 -36.38 18.28 -20.82
CA ASN A 23 -36.28 19.65 -21.28
C ASN A 23 -36.28 20.64 -20.09
N VAL A 24 -35.17 21.32 -19.84
CA VAL A 24 -35.19 22.63 -19.17
C VAL A 24 -34.22 23.57 -19.89
N SER A 25 -34.82 24.59 -20.49
CA SER A 25 -34.20 25.79 -21.03
C SER A 25 -33.49 26.58 -19.92
N ALA A 26 -32.21 26.90 -20.12
CA ALA A 26 -31.50 28.06 -19.56
C ALA A 26 -30.10 28.08 -20.21
N LYS A 27 -29.88 28.77 -21.34
CA LYS A 27 -29.49 30.18 -21.41
C LYS A 27 -28.73 30.72 -20.18
N SER A 28 -27.47 31.06 -20.46
CA SER A 28 -26.58 32.07 -19.85
C SER A 28 -26.17 31.92 -18.39
N GLU A 29 -24.90 31.57 -18.18
CA GLU A 29 -23.90 32.44 -17.57
C GLU A 29 -22.49 31.83 -17.75
N GLN A 30 -21.84 32.20 -18.86
CA GLN A 30 -20.39 32.17 -19.00
C GLN A 30 -19.91 33.59 -18.72
N GLU A 31 -19.24 33.82 -17.59
CA GLU A 31 -18.23 34.88 -17.48
C GLU A 31 -17.34 34.64 -16.26
N GLU A 32 -16.36 33.75 -16.38
CA GLU A 32 -15.00 33.98 -15.89
C GLU A 32 -14.09 32.89 -16.46
N LEU A 33 -12.89 33.28 -16.89
CA LEU A 33 -11.89 32.51 -17.64
C LEU A 33 -12.10 32.52 -19.17
N GLY A 34 -11.56 33.56 -19.81
CA GLY A 34 -11.57 33.79 -21.26
C GLY A 34 -10.84 32.73 -22.08
N VAL A 35 -11.48 31.57 -22.26
CA VAL A 35 -11.12 30.58 -23.29
C VAL A 35 -12.05 30.78 -24.49
N PRO A 36 -11.54 30.97 -25.71
CA PRO A 36 -12.40 31.05 -26.89
C PRO A 36 -13.19 29.75 -27.04
N ASN A 37 -14.51 29.89 -27.09
CA ASN A 37 -15.44 28.80 -27.31
C ASN A 37 -15.37 28.37 -28.78
N GLN A 38 -14.42 27.51 -29.13
CA GLN A 38 -14.46 26.80 -30.41
C GLN A 38 -15.37 25.59 -30.26
N PHE A 39 -16.68 25.85 -30.19
CA PHE A 39 -17.64 24.85 -30.60
C PHE A 39 -17.42 24.62 -32.09
N LEU A 40 -17.16 23.36 -32.47
CA LEU A 40 -17.16 22.92 -33.86
C LEU A 40 -18.51 23.31 -34.46
N ASP A 41 -18.49 23.94 -35.63
CA ASP A 41 -19.74 24.23 -36.35
C ASP A 41 -20.35 22.93 -36.89
N ASP A 42 -21.63 23.00 -37.28
CA ASP A 42 -22.39 21.84 -37.76
C ASP A 42 -21.74 21.21 -39.02
N GLU A 43 -20.99 22.00 -39.80
CA GLU A 43 -20.25 21.53 -40.98
C GLU A 43 -19.00 20.71 -40.57
N GLN A 44 -18.27 21.12 -39.53
CA GLN A 44 -17.17 20.35 -38.94
C GLN A 44 -17.64 19.09 -38.20
N LEU A 45 -18.86 19.09 -37.65
CA LEU A 45 -19.48 17.90 -37.07
C LEU A 45 -19.90 16.91 -38.16
N GLU A 46 -20.49 17.37 -39.28
CA GLU A 46 -20.79 16.51 -40.43
C GLU A 46 -19.53 15.96 -41.11
N GLU A 47 -18.43 16.73 -41.16
CA GLU A 47 -17.16 16.25 -41.74
C GLU A 47 -16.48 15.18 -40.86
N ILE A 48 -16.62 15.28 -39.53
CA ILE A 48 -16.16 14.27 -38.57
C ILE A 48 -17.04 13.00 -38.65
N ASP A 49 -18.37 13.15 -38.74
CA ASP A 49 -19.29 12.01 -38.89
C ASP A 49 -19.06 11.28 -40.23
N ALA A 50 -18.82 12.00 -41.33
CA ALA A 50 -18.51 11.41 -42.63
C ALA A 50 -17.14 10.71 -42.66
N HIS A 51 -16.16 11.16 -41.87
CA HIS A 51 -14.86 10.50 -41.70
C HIS A 51 -14.96 9.24 -40.83
N PHE A 52 -15.84 9.23 -39.81
CA PHE A 52 -16.08 8.06 -38.98
C PHE A 52 -16.83 6.95 -39.74
N GLU A 53 -17.80 7.30 -40.60
CA GLU A 53 -18.55 6.31 -41.40
C GLU A 53 -17.71 5.61 -42.48
N ASN A 54 -16.67 6.27 -43.03
CA ASN A 54 -15.90 5.74 -44.16
C ASN A 54 -14.46 5.26 -43.85
N GLY A 55 -13.91 5.55 -42.66
CA GLY A 55 -12.53 5.18 -42.29
C GLY A 55 -12.40 4.00 -41.34
N TYR A 56 -13.44 3.69 -40.57
CA TYR A 56 -13.50 2.55 -39.66
C TYR A 56 -14.89 1.95 -39.73
N GLN A 57 -15.13 1.10 -40.73
CA GLN A 57 -16.15 0.07 -40.59
C GLN A 57 -15.69 -0.83 -39.43
N LEU A 58 -15.98 -0.43 -38.20
CA LEU A 58 -15.92 -1.31 -37.06
C LEU A 58 -16.91 -2.42 -37.38
N ASP A 59 -16.36 -3.56 -37.80
CA ASP A 59 -17.12 -4.78 -38.01
C ASP A 59 -18.09 -4.94 -36.84
N SER A 60 -19.38 -5.10 -37.13
CA SER A 60 -20.40 -5.24 -36.10
C SER A 60 -20.11 -6.42 -35.17
N THR A 61 -19.29 -7.38 -35.62
CA THR A 61 -18.74 -8.46 -34.80
C THR A 61 -17.66 -7.99 -33.81
N TYR A 62 -16.84 -6.99 -34.17
CA TYR A 62 -15.80 -6.41 -33.29
C TYR A 62 -16.40 -5.57 -32.15
N ILE A 63 -17.54 -4.92 -32.40
CA ILE A 63 -18.31 -4.25 -31.36
C ILE A 63 -19.07 -5.28 -30.50
N SER A 64 -19.69 -6.30 -31.10
CA SER A 64 -20.45 -7.30 -30.35
C SER A 64 -19.58 -8.14 -29.41
N ASP A 65 -18.36 -8.48 -29.83
CA ASP A 65 -17.45 -9.31 -29.05
C ASP A 65 -16.83 -8.54 -27.87
N ASN A 66 -16.55 -7.24 -28.04
CA ASN A 66 -16.07 -6.40 -26.94
C ASN A 66 -17.17 -6.01 -25.95
N LEU A 67 -18.43 -5.78 -26.41
CA LEU A 67 -19.55 -5.51 -25.51
C LEU A 67 -19.99 -6.74 -24.70
N ASN A 68 -19.77 -7.95 -25.21
CA ASN A 68 -20.04 -9.19 -24.48
C ASN A 68 -19.17 -9.37 -23.22
N SER A 69 -18.08 -8.61 -23.08
CA SER A 69 -17.23 -8.62 -21.89
C SER A 69 -17.66 -7.62 -20.81
N TYR A 70 -18.53 -6.67 -21.14
CA TYR A 70 -19.01 -5.67 -20.18
C TYR A 70 -20.31 -6.15 -19.51
N PRO A 71 -20.51 -5.84 -18.22
CA PRO A 71 -21.78 -6.13 -17.56
C PRO A 71 -22.93 -5.43 -18.30
N LYS A 72 -23.92 -6.22 -18.70
CA LYS A 72 -25.14 -5.73 -19.35
C LYS A 72 -26.12 -5.22 -18.27
N PRO A 73 -27.05 -4.31 -18.61
CA PRO A 73 -28.09 -3.91 -17.69
C PRO A 73 -28.83 -5.13 -17.11
N GLY A 74 -28.94 -5.19 -15.79
CA GLY A 74 -29.57 -6.31 -15.08
C GLY A 74 -28.61 -7.46 -14.71
N ASP A 75 -27.36 -7.47 -15.19
CA ASP A 75 -26.37 -8.46 -14.75
C ASP A 75 -26.07 -8.28 -13.26
N VAL A 76 -25.96 -9.41 -12.55
CA VAL A 76 -25.70 -9.45 -11.10
C VAL A 76 -24.21 -9.58 -10.86
N PHE A 77 -23.59 -8.53 -10.34
CA PHE A 77 -22.18 -8.54 -9.96
C PHE A 77 -21.96 -7.64 -8.74
N VAL A 78 -20.86 -7.89 -8.02
CA VAL A 78 -20.44 -7.04 -6.91
C VAL A 78 -19.89 -5.73 -7.48
N SER A 79 -20.60 -4.63 -7.26
CA SER A 79 -20.20 -3.29 -7.70
C SER A 79 -19.27 -2.62 -6.70
N VAL A 80 -19.42 -2.92 -5.40
CA VAL A 80 -18.58 -2.40 -4.32
C VAL A 80 -18.39 -3.49 -3.26
N SER A 81 -17.16 -3.67 -2.79
CA SER A 81 -16.85 -4.53 -1.65
C SER A 81 -16.20 -3.73 -0.52
N ASN A 82 -16.57 -4.04 0.71
CA ASN A 82 -15.87 -3.62 1.91
C ASN A 82 -15.64 -4.88 2.78
N PRO A 83 -14.39 -5.34 2.97
CA PRO A 83 -13.15 -4.77 2.45
C PRO A 83 -13.07 -4.76 0.92
N ILE A 84 -12.25 -3.85 0.37
CA ILE A 84 -11.91 -3.89 -1.06
C ILE A 84 -10.98 -5.07 -1.37
N ILE A 85 -10.87 -5.43 -2.65
CA ILE A 85 -10.04 -6.57 -3.06
C ILE A 85 -8.59 -6.41 -2.62
N ALA A 86 -8.05 -7.46 -2.01
CA ALA A 86 -6.69 -7.54 -1.47
C ALA A 86 -6.35 -6.45 -0.43
N GLN A 87 -7.37 -5.86 0.23
CA GLN A 87 -7.14 -4.85 1.26
C GLN A 87 -6.35 -5.44 2.44
N SER A 88 -5.29 -4.74 2.86
CA SER A 88 -4.57 -5.00 4.10
C SER A 88 -5.06 -4.08 5.23
N ASP A 89 -4.62 -4.37 6.46
CA ASP A 89 -4.90 -3.54 7.64
C ASP A 89 -6.41 -3.37 7.91
N VAL A 90 -7.21 -4.40 7.58
CA VAL A 90 -8.65 -4.41 7.86
C VAL A 90 -8.89 -4.60 9.37
N PRO A 91 -9.69 -3.76 10.04
CA PRO A 91 -9.99 -3.95 11.46
C PRO A 91 -10.56 -5.36 11.75
N THR A 92 -10.13 -5.96 12.85
CA THR A 92 -10.54 -7.33 13.22
C THR A 92 -12.04 -7.45 13.54
N ASN A 93 -12.71 -6.33 13.85
CA ASN A 93 -14.15 -6.25 14.08
C ASN A 93 -14.97 -5.92 12.82
N ILE A 94 -14.36 -6.01 11.63
CA ILE A 94 -15.04 -5.75 10.37
C ILE A 94 -16.31 -6.61 10.21
N GLN A 95 -17.37 -5.98 9.71
CA GLN A 95 -18.54 -6.67 9.17
C GLN A 95 -18.52 -6.47 7.66
N PRO A 96 -18.04 -7.45 6.87
CA PRO A 96 -17.93 -7.26 5.44
C PRO A 96 -19.28 -6.96 4.79
N ALA A 97 -19.26 -6.09 3.78
CA ALA A 97 -20.43 -5.71 3.02
C ALA A 97 -20.12 -5.77 1.52
N LEU A 98 -20.96 -6.46 0.76
CA LEU A 98 -20.88 -6.56 -0.69
C LEU A 98 -22.13 -5.94 -1.30
N THR A 99 -21.96 -4.86 -2.06
CA THR A 99 -23.05 -4.18 -2.77
C THR A 99 -23.07 -4.65 -4.21
N PHE A 100 -24.27 -4.90 -4.71
CA PHE A 100 -24.54 -5.45 -6.03
C PHE A 100 -25.12 -4.39 -6.96
N SER A 101 -24.98 -4.65 -8.25
CA SER A 101 -25.52 -3.85 -9.36
C SER A 101 -27.05 -3.71 -9.35
N VAL A 102 -27.77 -4.65 -8.75
CA VAL A 102 -29.23 -4.73 -8.71
C VAL A 102 -29.73 -5.21 -7.34
N PRO A 103 -31.01 -5.00 -6.99
CA PRO A 103 -31.62 -5.65 -5.82
C PRO A 103 -31.53 -7.18 -5.91
N ILE A 104 -31.21 -7.85 -4.80
CA ILE A 104 -30.86 -9.27 -4.77
C ILE A 104 -31.60 -10.05 -3.69
N ALA A 105 -31.62 -11.37 -3.85
CA ALA A 105 -32.01 -12.33 -2.83
C ALA A 105 -31.02 -13.52 -2.83
N PHE A 106 -30.99 -14.26 -1.72
CA PHE A 106 -30.36 -15.58 -1.73
C PHE A 106 -31.16 -16.50 -2.65
N ASP A 107 -30.46 -17.33 -3.41
CA ASP A 107 -31.12 -18.43 -4.10
C ASP A 107 -31.60 -19.51 -3.11
N ASN A 108 -32.56 -20.34 -3.53
CA ASN A 108 -33.08 -21.42 -2.71
C ASN A 108 -32.28 -22.72 -2.83
N ASP A 109 -31.26 -22.79 -3.70
CA ASP A 109 -30.40 -23.97 -3.83
C ASP A 109 -29.39 -24.07 -2.66
N PRO A 110 -29.54 -25.06 -1.76
CA PRO A 110 -28.66 -25.22 -0.61
C PRO A 110 -27.25 -25.70 -0.98
N SER A 111 -27.00 -26.07 -2.24
CA SER A 111 -25.67 -26.47 -2.73
C SER A 111 -24.76 -25.28 -3.04
N THR A 112 -25.32 -24.07 -3.11
CA THR A 112 -24.58 -22.83 -3.33
C THR A 112 -24.41 -22.08 -2.02
N ILE A 113 -23.20 -21.57 -1.76
CA ILE A 113 -22.91 -20.88 -0.50
C ILE A 113 -22.30 -19.49 -0.71
N VAL A 114 -22.61 -18.61 0.22
CA VAL A 114 -21.81 -17.41 0.52
C VAL A 114 -21.00 -17.73 1.77
N SER A 115 -19.69 -17.66 1.67
CA SER A 115 -18.81 -18.07 2.77
C SER A 115 -17.75 -17.02 3.07
N LEU A 116 -17.43 -16.90 4.36
CA LEU A 116 -16.23 -16.23 4.86
C LEU A 116 -15.36 -17.31 5.50
N TYR A 117 -14.09 -17.39 5.13
CA TYR A 117 -13.16 -18.37 5.69
C TYR A 117 -11.76 -17.81 5.82
N LYS A 118 -10.98 -18.37 6.76
CA LYS A 118 -9.54 -18.18 6.79
C LYS A 118 -8.93 -18.91 5.62
N VAL A 119 -8.13 -18.20 4.82
CA VAL A 119 -7.48 -18.78 3.65
C VAL A 119 -6.57 -19.93 4.06
N GLU A 120 -5.83 -19.76 5.16
CA GLU A 120 -5.04 -20.83 5.75
C GLU A 120 -5.96 -21.95 6.27
N GLY A 121 -5.75 -23.16 5.74
CA GLY A 121 -6.54 -24.33 6.09
C GLY A 121 -8.01 -24.30 5.64
N LYS A 122 -8.44 -23.28 4.88
CA LYS A 122 -9.85 -23.07 4.45
C LYS A 122 -10.85 -23.21 5.61
N SER A 123 -10.49 -22.68 6.78
CA SER A 123 -11.32 -22.82 7.98
C SER A 123 -12.50 -21.86 7.93
N PRO A 124 -13.76 -22.34 8.00
CA PRO A 124 -14.93 -21.47 7.91
C PRO A 124 -15.04 -20.53 9.11
N VAL A 125 -15.51 -19.31 8.87
CA VAL A 125 -15.88 -18.34 9.91
C VAL A 125 -17.39 -18.38 10.10
N SER A 126 -17.85 -18.82 11.27
CA SER A 126 -19.26 -18.79 11.63
C SER A 126 -19.78 -17.35 11.73
N GLY A 127 -21.01 -17.15 11.29
CA GLY A 127 -21.64 -15.85 11.30
C GLY A 127 -23.02 -15.86 10.68
N LYS A 128 -23.60 -14.67 10.57
CA LYS A 128 -24.90 -14.44 9.93
C LYS A 128 -24.72 -13.68 8.63
N LEU A 129 -25.55 -14.01 7.67
CA LEU A 129 -25.70 -13.26 6.42
C LEU A 129 -27.04 -12.53 6.44
N GLU A 130 -27.04 -11.27 6.04
CA GLU A 130 -28.26 -10.46 5.95
C GLU A 130 -28.23 -9.68 4.64
N ILE A 131 -29.27 -9.83 3.81
CA ILE A 131 -29.46 -8.98 2.63
C ILE A 131 -30.34 -7.79 2.99
N LYS A 132 -29.90 -6.58 2.64
CA LYS A 132 -30.77 -5.40 2.59
C LYS A 132 -30.70 -4.80 1.19
N ASN A 133 -31.82 -4.85 0.48
CA ASN A 133 -31.93 -4.37 -0.90
C ASN A 133 -30.90 -5.04 -1.84
N ASN A 134 -29.82 -4.32 -2.18
CA ASN A 134 -28.76 -4.78 -3.07
C ASN A 134 -27.44 -5.07 -2.33
N THR A 135 -27.44 -5.14 -0.99
CA THR A 135 -26.20 -5.35 -0.22
C THR A 135 -26.31 -6.57 0.68
N ILE A 136 -25.31 -7.46 0.61
CA ILE A 136 -25.09 -8.53 1.59
C ILE A 136 -24.21 -7.99 2.71
N TYR A 137 -24.65 -8.17 3.94
CA TYR A 137 -23.86 -7.97 5.15
C TYR A 137 -23.45 -9.33 5.72
N ILE A 138 -22.15 -9.49 5.96
CA ILE A 138 -21.56 -10.66 6.59
C ILE A 138 -21.20 -10.27 8.02
N ARG A 139 -21.82 -10.91 9.01
CA ARG A 139 -21.58 -10.66 10.43
C ARG A 139 -20.95 -11.87 11.09
N PRO A 140 -19.62 -11.93 11.21
CA PRO A 140 -18.95 -12.96 11.99
C PRO A 140 -19.50 -13.01 13.43
N ASP A 141 -19.67 -14.22 13.99
CA ASP A 141 -20.14 -14.38 15.39
C ASP A 141 -19.09 -13.92 16.40
N LYS A 142 -17.82 -13.92 15.99
CA LYS A 142 -16.67 -13.48 16.79
C LYS A 142 -15.80 -12.54 15.96
N THR A 143 -15.11 -11.64 16.64
CA THR A 143 -14.04 -10.82 16.08
C THR A 143 -13.04 -11.71 15.33
N LEU A 144 -12.62 -11.28 14.14
CA LEU A 144 -11.64 -11.99 13.33
C LEU A 144 -10.26 -11.96 13.99
N GLU A 145 -9.44 -12.97 13.74
CA GLU A 145 -8.04 -12.98 14.20
C GLU A 145 -7.22 -11.90 13.51
N SER A 146 -6.29 -11.28 14.24
CA SER A 146 -5.36 -10.27 13.72
C SER A 146 -4.35 -10.87 12.75
N ASN A 147 -3.80 -10.06 11.84
CA ASN A 147 -2.76 -10.48 10.89
C ASN A 147 -3.11 -11.79 10.14
N THR A 148 -4.39 -11.97 9.80
CA THR A 148 -4.92 -13.21 9.22
C THR A 148 -5.57 -12.91 7.88
N LYS A 149 -5.27 -13.75 6.88
CA LYS A 149 -5.87 -13.65 5.55
C LYS A 149 -7.22 -14.36 5.50
N TYR A 150 -8.26 -13.63 5.12
CA TYR A 150 -9.61 -14.14 4.92
C TYR A 150 -10.03 -14.02 3.46
N ALA A 151 -10.94 -14.92 3.05
CA ALA A 151 -11.60 -14.87 1.76
C ALA A 151 -13.11 -14.83 1.94
N ILE A 152 -13.78 -14.04 1.10
CA ILE A 152 -15.21 -14.12 0.88
C ILE A 152 -15.43 -14.76 -0.48
N GLU A 153 -16.14 -15.88 -0.50
CA GLU A 153 -16.44 -16.64 -1.72
C GLU A 153 -17.95 -16.76 -1.86
N ILE A 154 -18.45 -16.39 -3.03
CA ILE A 154 -19.84 -16.56 -3.45
C ILE A 154 -19.84 -17.54 -4.62
N ASP A 155 -20.51 -18.66 -4.44
CA ASP A 155 -20.69 -19.62 -5.53
C ASP A 155 -21.56 -19.04 -6.64
N LYS A 156 -21.30 -19.50 -7.86
CA LYS A 156 -22.16 -19.20 -9.00
C LYS A 156 -23.59 -19.58 -8.68
N GLY A 157 -24.53 -18.66 -8.90
CA GLY A 157 -25.95 -18.90 -8.66
C GLY A 157 -26.43 -18.59 -7.23
N ALA A 158 -25.54 -18.43 -6.24
CA ALA A 158 -25.95 -18.27 -4.84
C ALA A 158 -26.76 -16.99 -4.57
N ILE A 159 -26.61 -15.98 -5.44
CA ILE A 159 -27.29 -14.70 -5.37
C ILE A 159 -27.99 -14.43 -6.70
N VAL A 160 -29.28 -14.13 -6.62
CA VAL A 160 -30.17 -13.89 -7.77
C VAL A 160 -30.72 -12.48 -7.74
N SER A 161 -31.05 -11.94 -8.91
CA SER A 161 -31.76 -10.67 -9.02
C SER A 161 -33.23 -10.83 -8.60
N THR A 162 -33.77 -9.87 -7.84
CA THR A 162 -35.21 -9.85 -7.51
C THR A 162 -36.06 -9.22 -8.61
N THR A 163 -35.43 -8.61 -9.63
CA THR A 163 -36.13 -7.97 -10.74
C THR A 163 -36.08 -8.79 -12.03
N ASP A 164 -35.15 -9.74 -12.13
CA ASP A 164 -35.02 -10.69 -13.24
C ASP A 164 -34.50 -12.04 -12.71
N SER A 165 -35.41 -13.01 -12.52
CA SER A 165 -35.08 -14.33 -11.97
C SER A 165 -34.20 -15.19 -12.87
N THR A 166 -33.92 -14.76 -14.11
CA THR A 166 -32.99 -15.47 -15.00
C THR A 166 -31.53 -15.07 -14.77
N LYS A 167 -31.30 -14.05 -13.94
CA LYS A 167 -29.98 -13.46 -13.67
C LYS A 167 -29.51 -13.83 -12.28
N SER A 168 -28.29 -14.35 -12.22
CA SER A 168 -27.58 -14.66 -10.99
C SER A 168 -26.12 -14.25 -11.08
N ILE A 169 -25.47 -14.16 -9.93
CA ILE A 169 -24.05 -13.88 -9.86
C ILE A 169 -23.25 -15.06 -10.46
N ASP A 170 -22.21 -14.74 -11.23
CA ASP A 170 -21.12 -15.69 -11.45
C ASP A 170 -20.29 -15.85 -10.16
N LYS A 171 -19.37 -16.83 -10.15
CA LYS A 171 -18.50 -17.04 -9.00
C LYS A 171 -17.72 -15.77 -8.67
N TYR A 172 -17.77 -15.35 -7.41
CA TYR A 172 -17.05 -14.19 -6.91
C TYR A 172 -16.12 -14.60 -5.76
N LEU A 173 -14.89 -14.09 -5.80
CA LEU A 173 -13.88 -14.31 -4.77
C LEU A 173 -13.18 -12.98 -4.49
N THR A 174 -13.12 -12.61 -3.22
CA THR A 174 -12.27 -11.51 -2.75
C THR A 174 -11.52 -11.94 -1.50
N GLU A 175 -10.35 -11.36 -1.29
CA GLU A 175 -9.51 -11.64 -0.13
C GLU A 175 -9.13 -10.34 0.57
N PHE A 176 -8.92 -10.41 1.87
CA PHE A 176 -8.41 -9.30 2.67
C PHE A 176 -7.55 -9.82 3.82
N VAL A 177 -6.73 -8.95 4.40
CA VAL A 177 -5.88 -9.25 5.56
C VAL A 177 -6.27 -8.33 6.70
N THR A 178 -6.55 -8.92 7.86
CA THR A 178 -6.85 -8.15 9.08
C THR A 178 -5.60 -7.48 9.62
N SER A 179 -5.78 -6.34 10.29
CA SER A 179 -4.72 -5.56 10.91
C SER A 179 -3.89 -6.40 11.88
N ASN A 180 -2.57 -6.19 11.87
CA ASN A 180 -1.73 -6.64 12.96
C ASN A 180 -2.00 -5.73 14.17
N THR A 181 -2.11 -6.31 15.37
CA THR A 181 -2.35 -5.55 16.62
C THR A 181 -1.13 -5.56 17.54
N GLN A 182 -0.05 -6.19 17.11
CA GLN A 182 1.20 -6.19 17.87
C GLN A 182 2.01 -4.94 17.51
N ALA A 183 2.65 -4.32 18.49
CA ALA A 183 3.63 -3.26 18.22
C ALA A 183 4.82 -3.79 17.38
N PRO A 184 5.47 -2.94 16.56
CA PRO A 184 6.75 -3.27 15.97
C PRO A 184 7.82 -3.41 17.06
N ILE A 185 8.74 -4.36 16.90
CA ILE A 185 9.81 -4.62 17.87
C ILE A 185 11.17 -4.37 17.22
N VAL A 186 12.12 -3.88 18.03
CA VAL A 186 13.52 -3.72 17.61
C VAL A 186 14.16 -5.09 17.52
N ILE A 187 14.79 -5.40 16.38
CA ILE A 187 15.49 -6.67 16.14
C ILE A 187 17.00 -6.52 15.99
N ASP A 188 17.48 -5.30 15.72
CA ASP A 188 18.91 -5.01 15.59
C ASP A 188 19.17 -3.51 15.83
N VAL A 189 20.31 -3.19 16.45
CA VAL A 189 20.77 -1.81 16.67
C VAL A 189 22.27 -1.75 16.48
N VAL A 190 22.71 -0.72 15.74
CA VAL A 190 24.13 -0.38 15.55
C VAL A 190 24.31 1.09 15.94
N PRO A 191 25.31 1.46 16.75
CA PRO A 191 26.20 0.58 17.52
C PRO A 191 25.42 -0.37 18.45
N TYR A 192 26.01 -1.51 18.75
CA TYR A 192 25.41 -2.47 19.68
C TYR A 192 25.44 -1.93 21.11
N GLU A 193 24.62 -2.53 21.96
CA GLU A 193 24.59 -2.22 23.38
C GLU A 193 25.97 -2.41 24.02
N GLU A 194 26.43 -1.38 24.73
CA GLU A 194 27.74 -1.27 25.36
C GLU A 194 28.93 -1.37 24.38
N GLU A 195 28.71 -1.15 23.07
CA GLU A 195 29.81 -1.15 22.11
C GLU A 195 30.82 -0.05 22.44
N THR A 196 32.10 -0.42 22.41
CA THR A 196 33.21 0.50 22.69
C THR A 196 34.03 0.76 21.45
N LYS A 197 34.76 1.87 21.43
CA LYS A 197 35.60 2.29 20.30
C LYS A 197 34.81 2.56 19.02
N VAL A 198 33.56 2.99 19.15
CA VAL A 198 32.73 3.44 18.04
C VAL A 198 33.37 4.65 17.36
N ASP A 199 33.32 4.73 16.03
CA ASP A 199 33.82 5.88 15.28
C ASP A 199 33.04 7.15 15.64
N VAL A 200 33.71 8.29 15.75
CA VAL A 200 33.05 9.57 16.08
C VAL A 200 32.07 10.04 15.01
N ASN A 201 32.14 9.51 13.79
CA ASN A 201 31.18 9.76 12.70
C ASN A 201 30.17 8.62 12.54
N ALA A 202 30.05 7.74 13.54
CA ALA A 202 29.14 6.60 13.47
C ALA A 202 27.70 7.04 13.17
N VAL A 203 27.07 6.25 12.31
CA VAL A 203 25.64 6.35 12.01
C VAL A 203 24.93 5.32 12.86
N ILE A 204 23.94 5.76 13.62
CA ILE A 204 23.13 4.87 14.43
C ILE A 204 22.00 4.31 13.56
N THR A 205 21.79 3.01 13.57
CA THR A 205 20.68 2.35 12.87
C THR A 205 19.89 1.46 13.82
N ILE A 206 18.56 1.55 13.76
CA ILE A 206 17.63 0.69 14.50
C ILE A 206 16.80 -0.05 13.46
N LYS A 207 16.84 -1.38 13.48
CA LYS A 207 16.02 -2.22 12.61
C LYS A 207 14.84 -2.79 13.38
N TYR A 208 13.67 -2.73 12.77
CA TYR A 208 12.44 -3.30 13.28
C TYR A 208 12.09 -4.59 12.54
N ASP A 209 11.26 -5.44 13.16
CA ASP A 209 10.77 -6.69 12.58
C ASP A 209 9.84 -6.51 11.37
N ARG A 210 9.44 -5.27 11.08
CA ARG A 210 8.53 -4.92 9.99
C ARG A 210 8.69 -3.46 9.58
N LYS A 211 8.00 -3.10 8.50
CA LYS A 211 7.94 -1.71 8.02
C LYS A 211 7.31 -0.80 9.08
N VAL A 212 7.95 0.33 9.30
CA VAL A 212 7.53 1.39 10.21
C VAL A 212 7.51 2.74 9.49
N LYS A 213 6.80 3.68 10.07
CA LYS A 213 6.76 5.10 9.70
C LYS A 213 6.95 5.95 10.94
N SER A 214 7.37 7.20 10.76
CA SER A 214 7.50 8.15 11.88
C SER A 214 6.21 8.22 12.69
N GLY A 215 6.37 8.15 14.01
CA GLY A 215 5.29 8.33 14.96
C GLY A 215 5.15 9.79 15.36
N THR A 216 4.64 10.04 16.57
CA THR A 216 4.45 11.39 17.12
C THR A 216 5.50 11.76 18.15
N ASN A 217 6.27 10.78 18.64
CA ASN A 217 7.32 10.99 19.65
C ASN A 217 8.72 10.91 19.02
N GLU A 218 9.73 11.21 19.81
CA GLU A 218 11.09 11.47 19.33
C GLU A 218 12.05 10.30 19.57
N PHE A 219 13.14 10.34 18.80
CA PHE A 219 14.37 9.61 19.09
C PHE A 219 15.33 10.60 19.73
N LEU A 220 15.90 10.23 20.88
CA LEU A 220 16.82 11.08 21.62
C LEU A 220 18.21 10.43 21.57
N LEU A 221 19.20 11.21 21.16
CA LEU A 221 20.60 10.89 21.34
C LEU A 221 21.16 11.85 22.38
N MET A 222 21.72 11.34 23.46
CA MET A 222 22.20 12.14 24.57
C MET A 222 23.67 11.83 24.88
N ASP A 223 24.41 12.82 25.35
CA ASP A 223 25.75 12.60 25.90
C ASP A 223 25.71 12.14 27.36
N GLU A 224 26.89 11.86 27.93
CA GLU A 224 27.08 11.45 29.33
C GLU A 224 26.48 12.39 30.40
N ASN A 225 26.17 13.63 30.04
CA ASN A 225 25.52 14.60 30.94
C ASN A 225 24.01 14.70 30.70
N ALA A 226 23.43 13.75 29.94
CA ALA A 226 22.06 13.77 29.46
C ALA A 226 21.71 15.01 28.61
N ALA A 227 22.71 15.64 27.99
CA ALA A 227 22.49 16.74 27.06
C ALA A 227 22.14 16.19 25.67
N ASP A 228 21.14 16.81 25.02
CA ASP A 228 20.74 16.45 23.66
C ASP A 228 21.89 16.62 22.66
N VAL A 229 22.06 15.62 21.79
CA VAL A 229 23.04 15.59 20.71
C VAL A 229 22.26 15.70 19.41
N PRO A 230 22.26 16.87 18.75
CA PRO A 230 21.45 17.09 17.56
C PRO A 230 21.77 16.08 16.47
N ALA A 231 20.74 15.39 15.99
CA ALA A 231 20.85 14.37 14.96
C ALA A 231 19.71 14.49 13.93
N THR A 232 20.00 14.07 12.71
CA THR A 232 19.01 13.90 11.65
C THR A 232 18.48 12.48 11.70
N VAL A 233 17.16 12.33 11.82
CA VAL A 233 16.47 11.04 11.88
C VAL A 233 15.74 10.77 10.56
N ILE A 234 15.99 9.60 9.96
CA ILE A 234 15.35 9.15 8.72
C ILE A 234 14.72 7.79 8.98
N VAL A 235 13.42 7.67 8.70
CA VAL A 235 12.70 6.38 8.77
C VAL A 235 12.48 5.88 7.34
N ASN A 236 13.02 4.70 7.02
CA ASN A 236 12.87 4.08 5.70
C ASN A 236 12.61 2.58 5.82
N ASN A 237 11.47 2.13 5.27
CA ASN A 237 11.00 0.75 5.41
C ASN A 237 10.98 0.28 6.86
N ASP A 238 11.83 -0.68 7.23
CA ASP A 238 11.94 -1.30 8.55
C ASP A 238 13.10 -0.70 9.38
N THR A 239 13.80 0.31 8.86
CA THR A 239 15.03 0.82 9.45
C THR A 239 14.93 2.31 9.75
N VAL A 240 15.37 2.69 10.95
CA VAL A 240 15.57 4.08 11.36
C VAL A 240 17.06 4.36 11.34
N THR A 241 17.45 5.45 10.71
CA THR A 241 18.83 5.95 10.66
C THR A 241 18.90 7.27 11.43
N ILE A 242 19.82 7.37 12.38
CA ILE A 242 20.06 8.55 13.20
C ILE A 242 21.50 8.98 12.94
N GLN A 243 21.66 10.11 12.27
CA GLN A 243 22.95 10.69 11.92
C GLN A 243 23.23 11.90 12.83
N PRO A 244 24.20 11.83 13.75
CA PRO A 244 24.66 13.02 14.47
C PRO A 244 25.05 14.14 13.49
N ASN A 245 24.61 15.37 13.76
CA ASN A 245 24.84 16.52 12.87
C ASN A 245 26.29 17.03 12.92
N ALA A 246 27.04 16.64 13.96
CA ALA A 246 28.47 16.88 14.12
C ALA A 246 29.14 15.60 14.62
N PRO A 247 30.46 15.43 14.39
CA PRO A 247 31.20 14.31 14.97
C PRO A 247 31.03 14.26 16.49
N LEU A 248 30.85 13.05 17.01
CA LEU A 248 30.79 12.76 18.43
C LEU A 248 32.16 13.09 19.09
N LYS A 249 32.15 13.32 20.39
CA LYS A 249 33.37 13.51 21.20
C LYS A 249 34.11 12.18 21.27
N ASN A 250 35.45 12.22 21.29
CA ASN A 250 36.27 11.03 21.50
C ASN A 250 36.19 10.57 22.96
N ASN A 251 36.30 9.26 23.19
CA ASN A 251 36.27 8.64 24.51
C ASN A 251 35.09 9.11 25.38
N ALA A 252 33.91 9.26 24.77
CA ALA A 252 32.69 9.72 25.42
C ALA A 252 31.58 8.69 25.29
N GLU A 253 30.70 8.66 26.28
CA GLU A 253 29.52 7.79 26.30
C GLU A 253 28.30 8.51 25.72
N TYR A 254 27.48 7.75 24.99
CA TYR A 254 26.27 8.22 24.34
C TYR A 254 25.11 7.27 24.59
N TYR A 255 23.94 7.87 24.80
CA TYR A 255 22.70 7.18 25.15
C TYR A 255 21.68 7.39 24.03
N LEU A 256 21.18 6.29 23.49
CA LEU A 256 20.05 6.26 22.57
C LEU A 256 18.78 5.93 23.36
N ALA A 257 17.79 6.82 23.30
CA ALA A 257 16.46 6.57 23.84
C ALA A 257 15.41 6.70 22.74
N VAL A 258 14.71 5.60 22.48
CA VAL A 258 13.52 5.57 21.62
C VAL A 258 12.30 5.70 22.53
N VAL A 259 11.58 6.81 22.42
CA VAL A 259 10.35 7.01 23.17
C VAL A 259 9.25 6.10 22.58
N GLN A 260 8.36 5.57 23.43
CA GLN A 260 7.21 4.81 22.94
C GLN A 260 6.45 5.62 21.87
N GLY A 261 6.12 5.01 20.74
CA GLY A 261 5.46 5.71 19.63
C GLY A 261 6.35 6.68 18.86
N ALA A 262 7.68 6.58 18.98
CA ALA A 262 8.62 7.26 18.07
C ALA A 262 8.47 6.75 16.63
N VAL A 263 8.09 5.48 16.48
CA VAL A 263 7.59 4.93 15.22
C VAL A 263 6.27 4.21 15.43
N LYS A 264 5.58 3.96 14.31
CA LYS A 264 4.41 3.09 14.24
C LYS A 264 4.45 2.23 12.98
N ASP A 265 3.80 1.08 12.99
CA ASP A 265 3.68 0.24 11.79
C ASP A 265 2.56 0.71 10.83
N THR A 266 2.33 -0.05 9.76
CA THR A 266 1.29 0.29 8.77
C THR A 266 -0.12 0.18 9.33
N SER A 267 -0.35 -0.76 10.27
CA SER A 267 -1.60 -0.94 11.01
C SER A 267 -1.82 0.15 12.07
N GLY A 268 -0.79 0.95 12.38
CA GLY A 268 -0.85 2.06 13.32
C GLY A 268 -0.43 1.72 14.75
N ASN A 269 0.14 0.53 15.00
CA ASN A 269 0.63 0.17 16.32
C ASN A 269 1.92 0.93 16.63
N GLU A 270 1.95 1.62 17.78
CA GLU A 270 3.13 2.35 18.26
C GLU A 270 4.22 1.40 18.73
N SER A 271 5.48 1.72 18.44
CA SER A 271 6.63 0.98 18.97
C SER A 271 6.73 1.10 20.48
N TYR A 272 7.27 0.07 21.13
CA TYR A 272 7.68 0.16 22.53
C TYR A 272 8.87 1.11 22.71
N LYS A 273 9.10 1.52 23.95
CA LYS A 273 10.34 2.22 24.32
C LYS A 273 11.55 1.29 24.19
N TYR A 274 12.68 1.84 23.79
CA TYR A 274 13.96 1.13 23.68
C TYR A 274 15.10 2.04 24.16
N PHE A 275 16.11 1.46 24.80
CA PHE A 275 17.29 2.19 25.29
C PHE A 275 18.54 1.43 24.91
N SER A 276 19.59 2.16 24.54
CA SER A 276 20.92 1.61 24.36
C SER A 276 22.01 2.63 24.69
N VAL A 277 23.20 2.14 25.04
CA VAL A 277 24.39 2.94 25.33
C VAL A 277 25.57 2.45 24.49
N PHE A 278 26.43 3.36 24.05
CA PHE A 278 27.71 3.04 23.42
C PHE A 278 28.76 4.09 23.74
N SER A 279 30.04 3.78 23.49
CA SER A 279 31.15 4.71 23.69
C SER A 279 32.06 4.83 22.48
N THR A 280 32.48 6.06 22.20
CA THR A 280 33.41 6.36 21.11
C THR A 280 34.84 6.04 21.47
N GLY A 281 35.66 5.76 20.46
CA GLY A 281 37.08 5.48 20.64
C GLY A 281 37.93 6.72 20.82
N THR A 282 39.23 6.47 21.00
CA THR A 282 40.27 7.47 20.75
C THR A 282 40.20 7.89 19.27
N PRO A 283 40.61 9.12 18.92
CA PRO A 283 40.71 9.52 17.53
C PRO A 283 41.46 8.43 16.76
N SER A 284 40.87 7.89 15.71
CA SER A 284 41.65 7.16 14.71
C SER A 284 42.66 8.17 14.20
N ASP A 285 43.94 7.98 14.57
CA ASP A 285 45.03 8.77 14.01
C ASP A 285 45.00 8.48 12.52
N GLY A 286 44.34 9.37 11.77
CA GLY A 286 44.09 9.20 10.34
C GLY A 286 45.45 8.92 9.74
N GLY A 287 45.64 7.67 9.28
CA GLY A 287 46.96 7.08 9.11
C GLY A 287 47.93 8.12 8.59
N SER A 288 48.95 8.44 9.39
CA SER A 288 50.06 9.28 8.96
C SER A 288 50.61 8.67 7.68
N ILE A 289 50.18 9.16 6.52
CA ILE A 289 50.87 8.89 5.27
C ILE A 289 52.21 9.57 5.47
N PRO A 290 53.35 8.85 5.55
CA PRO A 290 54.63 9.53 5.60
C PRO A 290 54.72 10.40 4.35
N LYS A 291 54.75 11.73 4.54
CA LYS A 291 55.12 12.64 3.47
C LYS A 291 56.56 12.29 3.13
N ASN A 292 56.71 11.67 1.95
CA ASN A 292 57.95 11.25 1.30
C ASN A 292 58.31 9.77 1.50
N PRO A 293 58.06 8.87 0.53
CA PRO A 293 58.82 7.63 0.48
C PRO A 293 60.28 7.99 0.18
N GLU A 294 61.21 7.57 1.04
CA GLU A 294 62.62 7.52 0.65
C GLU A 294 62.74 6.66 -0.62
N PRO A 295 63.56 7.03 -1.62
CA PRO A 295 63.77 6.20 -2.79
C PRO A 295 64.31 4.84 -2.32
N ILE A 296 63.62 3.77 -2.71
CA ILE A 296 64.12 2.40 -2.53
C ILE A 296 65.34 2.27 -3.45
N ASP A 297 66.53 2.27 -2.88
CA ASP A 297 67.74 1.88 -3.60
C ASP A 297 67.75 0.35 -3.71
N LEU A 298 67.37 -0.17 -4.87
CA LEU A 298 67.46 -1.59 -5.19
C LEU A 298 68.92 -1.90 -5.52
N GLU A 299 69.73 -2.22 -4.51
CA GLU A 299 70.99 -2.93 -4.75
C GLU A 299 70.66 -4.33 -5.29
N LEU A 300 70.84 -4.51 -6.60
CA LEU A 300 70.84 -5.82 -7.24
C LEU A 300 72.13 -6.56 -6.83
N GLY A 301 72.09 -7.22 -5.68
CA GLY A 301 73.14 -8.11 -5.18
C GLY A 301 72.61 -9.52 -4.96
N ASP A 302 72.94 -10.39 -5.91
CA ASP A 302 73.00 -11.86 -5.83
C ASP A 302 71.71 -12.66 -5.62
N ILE A 303 71.04 -12.88 -6.75
CA ILE A 303 70.24 -14.08 -7.00
C ILE A 303 71.18 -15.29 -7.04
N SER A 304 71.15 -16.13 -6.00
CA SER A 304 71.57 -17.53 -6.10
C SER A 304 70.33 -18.41 -5.88
N ILE A 305 69.82 -18.98 -6.97
CA ILE A 305 68.79 -20.02 -6.93
C ILE A 305 69.53 -21.34 -6.90
N GLU A 306 69.55 -22.03 -5.76
CA GLU A 306 69.84 -23.46 -5.73
C GLU A 306 68.51 -24.23 -5.71
N PHE A 307 68.34 -25.08 -6.73
CA PHE A 307 67.32 -26.13 -6.74
C PHE A 307 67.94 -27.41 -6.21
N GLU A 308 67.37 -27.97 -5.15
CA GLU A 308 67.17 -29.40 -4.97
C GLU A 308 65.71 -29.68 -4.58
#